data_AF-A0A8B8ES55-F1
#
_entry.id   AF-A0A8B8ES55-F1
#
_cell.length_a   1.000
_cell.length_b   1.000
_cell.length_c   1.000
_cell.angle_alpha   90.00
_cell.angle_beta   90.00
_cell.angle_gamma   90.00
#
_symmetry.space_group_name_H-M   'P 1'
#
loop_
_entity.id
_entity.type
_entity.pdbx_description
1 polymer ?
#
loop_
_entity_poly.entity_id
_entity_poly.type
_entity_poly.pdbx_seq_one_letter_code
_entity_poly.pdbx_strand_id
1 'polypeptide(L)'
;MMSKFSCKEIVEACPDTKEDWEARAKIANCGYDEKIRYHCLPDSLGRKWEKCMDKTLIDKGNCPMLTTDDYIDWKPCTKILETSCPNSSFVSNEVYKYPLCFDVNTPAINQTSTDNLVQSFDGLSPGLIIGILVPVLLIIAAAFLFLVIIIQRKRESGEQMKQIH
;
A
#
# COMPACT_ATOMS: atom_id res chain seq x y z
N MET A 1 19.29 -31.02 -26.54
CA MET A 1 17.89 -30.98 -26.06
C MET A 1 17.79 -29.73 -25.19
N MET A 2 17.16 -28.66 -25.69
CA MET A 2 16.95 -27.45 -24.88
C MET A 2 15.91 -27.81 -23.82
N SER A 3 16.31 -27.79 -22.55
CA SER A 3 15.40 -27.93 -21.42
C SER A 3 14.30 -26.89 -21.59
N LYS A 4 13.06 -27.37 -21.69
CA LYS A 4 11.85 -26.57 -21.80
C LYS A 4 11.73 -25.79 -20.48
N PHE A 5 12.16 -24.53 -20.46
CA PHE A 5 11.99 -23.67 -19.29
C PHE A 5 10.50 -23.53 -19.02
N SER A 6 10.07 -23.96 -17.84
CA SER A 6 8.70 -23.76 -17.39
C SER A 6 8.60 -22.32 -16.90
N CYS A 7 7.73 -21.50 -17.49
CA CYS A 7 7.36 -20.13 -17.09
C CYS A 7 6.76 -20.16 -15.65
N LYS A 8 7.56 -20.47 -14.61
CA LYS A 8 7.28 -20.34 -13.16
C LYS A 8 8.60 -20.38 -12.37
N GLU A 9 9.44 -19.39 -12.59
CA GLU A 9 10.77 -19.31 -11.97
C GLU A 9 10.98 -17.95 -11.29
N ILE A 10 11.67 -17.96 -10.14
CA ILE A 10 12.17 -16.74 -9.50
C ILE A 10 13.48 -16.38 -10.20
N VAL A 11 13.61 -15.13 -10.62
CA VAL A 11 14.80 -14.61 -11.31
C VAL A 11 15.40 -13.43 -10.56
N GLU A 12 16.70 -13.19 -10.75
CA GLU A 12 17.38 -12.04 -10.13
C GLU A 12 16.90 -10.71 -10.73
N ALA A 13 16.69 -10.68 -12.05
CA ALA A 13 16.32 -9.50 -12.81
C ALA A 13 15.30 -9.83 -13.90
N CYS A 14 14.35 -8.91 -14.11
CA CYS A 14 13.46 -8.93 -15.26
C CYS A 14 14.14 -8.29 -16.47
N PRO A 15 13.81 -8.71 -17.71
CA PRO A 15 14.19 -7.97 -18.90
C PRO A 15 13.58 -6.57 -18.91
N ASP A 16 14.39 -5.56 -19.22
CA ASP A 16 14.00 -4.15 -19.34
C ASP A 16 14.06 -3.63 -20.79
N THR A 17 14.45 -4.48 -21.73
CA THR A 17 14.37 -4.24 -23.17
C THR A 17 13.31 -5.12 -23.81
N LYS A 18 12.78 -4.69 -24.96
CA LYS A 18 11.79 -5.47 -25.70
C LYS A 18 12.42 -6.75 -26.25
N GLU A 19 13.64 -6.65 -26.74
CA GLU A 19 14.39 -7.73 -27.35
C GLU A 19 14.63 -8.87 -26.36
N ASP A 20 15.11 -8.55 -25.14
CA ASP A 20 15.34 -9.55 -24.10
C ASP A 20 14.03 -10.12 -23.56
N TRP A 21 12.98 -9.30 -23.47
CA TRP A 21 11.64 -9.73 -23.07
C TRP A 21 11.08 -10.77 -24.03
N GLU A 22 11.17 -10.52 -25.35
CA GLU A 22 10.72 -11.45 -26.39
C GLU A 22 11.59 -12.72 -26.44
N ALA A 23 12.90 -12.59 -26.20
CA ALA A 23 13.80 -13.73 -26.12
C ALA A 23 13.43 -14.67 -24.96
N ARG A 24 13.19 -14.12 -23.75
CA ARG A 24 12.75 -14.92 -22.59
C ARG A 24 11.37 -15.53 -22.80
N ALA A 25 10.43 -14.77 -23.38
CA ALA A 25 9.11 -15.27 -23.74
C ALA A 25 9.18 -16.51 -24.65
N LYS A 26 10.08 -16.47 -25.65
CA LYS A 26 10.30 -17.59 -26.58
C LYS A 26 10.93 -18.80 -25.89
N ILE A 27 11.95 -18.59 -25.05
CA ILE A 27 12.62 -19.66 -24.29
C ILE A 27 11.62 -20.38 -23.38
N ALA A 28 10.75 -19.62 -22.72
CA ALA A 28 9.74 -20.16 -21.82
C ALA A 28 8.48 -20.69 -22.54
N ASN A 29 8.44 -20.60 -23.88
CA ASN A 29 7.33 -21.06 -24.73
C ASN A 29 5.98 -20.43 -24.36
N CYS A 30 6.01 -19.13 -24.09
CA CYS A 30 4.87 -18.32 -23.65
C CYS A 30 4.26 -17.63 -24.89
N GLY A 31 2.93 -17.51 -25.00
CA GLY A 31 2.25 -17.01 -26.22
C GLY A 31 1.62 -18.07 -27.13
N TYR A 32 1.40 -19.30 -26.64
CA TYR A 32 0.67 -20.35 -27.34
C TYR A 32 -0.84 -20.09 -27.47
N ASP A 33 -1.37 -19.18 -26.65
CA ASP A 33 -2.74 -18.67 -26.67
C ASP A 33 -2.67 -17.13 -26.73
N GLU A 34 -3.65 -16.46 -27.35
CA GLU A 34 -3.65 -15.00 -27.49
C GLU A 34 -3.75 -14.22 -26.16
N LYS A 35 -4.29 -14.85 -25.12
CA LYS A 35 -4.44 -14.27 -23.79
C LYS A 35 -3.21 -14.50 -22.94
N ILE A 36 -2.61 -15.69 -23.06
CA ILE A 36 -1.44 -16.08 -22.29
C ILE A 36 -0.20 -15.39 -22.82
N ARG A 37 0.36 -14.48 -22.04
CA ARG A 37 1.56 -13.72 -22.37
C ARG A 37 2.63 -13.90 -21.31
N TYR A 38 3.89 -13.77 -21.74
CA TYR A 38 5.03 -13.74 -20.84
C TYR A 38 4.95 -12.49 -19.96
N HIS A 39 5.20 -12.70 -18.68
CA HIS A 39 5.29 -11.69 -17.65
C HIS A 39 6.53 -11.95 -16.82
N CYS A 40 7.28 -10.89 -16.53
CA CYS A 40 8.21 -10.85 -15.41
C CYS A 40 7.73 -9.77 -14.45
N LEU A 41 7.31 -10.15 -13.24
CA LEU A 41 6.69 -9.23 -12.27
C LEU A 41 7.29 -9.44 -10.87
N PRO A 42 7.52 -8.36 -10.10
CA PRO A 42 7.83 -8.50 -8.69
C PRO A 42 6.57 -8.92 -7.90
N ASP A 43 6.77 -9.68 -6.83
CA ASP A 43 5.77 -9.88 -5.80
C ASP A 43 5.85 -8.80 -4.71
N SER A 44 5.03 -8.92 -3.66
CA SER A 44 5.01 -7.99 -2.52
C SER A 44 6.31 -7.96 -1.72
N LEU A 45 7.18 -8.96 -1.86
CA LEU A 45 8.51 -9.04 -1.23
C LEU A 45 9.62 -8.58 -2.19
N GLY A 46 9.27 -8.21 -3.42
CA GLY A 46 10.23 -7.82 -4.45
C GLY A 46 10.96 -8.95 -5.14
N ARG A 47 10.54 -10.21 -4.91
CA ARG A 47 11.04 -11.34 -5.70
C ARG A 47 10.44 -11.25 -7.08
N LYS A 48 11.27 -11.36 -8.11
CA LYS A 48 10.84 -11.25 -9.51
C LYS A 48 10.50 -12.63 -10.04
N TRP A 49 9.33 -12.75 -10.66
CA TRP A 49 8.77 -14.01 -11.12
C TRP A 49 8.55 -13.97 -12.62
N GLU A 50 9.08 -14.96 -13.34
CA GLU A 50 8.74 -15.20 -14.74
C GLU A 50 7.59 -16.20 -14.84
N LYS A 51 6.50 -15.79 -15.49
CA LYS A 51 5.30 -16.60 -15.67
C LYS A 51 4.64 -16.34 -17.02
N CYS A 52 3.88 -17.32 -17.49
CA CYS A 52 2.89 -17.09 -18.54
C CYS A 52 1.49 -17.14 -17.98
N MET A 53 0.78 -16.04 -18.20
CA MET A 53 -0.53 -15.77 -17.63
C MET A 53 -1.26 -14.76 -18.50
N ASP A 54 -2.55 -14.60 -18.24
CA ASP A 54 -3.37 -13.61 -18.91
C ASP A 54 -2.84 -12.19 -18.66
N LYS A 55 -2.96 -11.35 -19.69
CA LYS A 55 -2.60 -9.94 -19.62
C LYS A 55 -3.77 -9.13 -19.03
N THR A 56 -3.43 -8.10 -18.24
CA THR A 56 -4.40 -7.18 -17.62
C THR A 56 -4.07 -5.74 -18.00
N LEU A 57 -5.08 -4.89 -18.08
CA LEU A 57 -4.89 -3.45 -18.27
C LEU A 57 -4.47 -2.83 -16.92
N ILE A 58 -3.35 -2.11 -16.92
CA ILE A 58 -2.83 -1.38 -15.76
C ILE A 58 -3.11 0.10 -15.98
N ASP A 59 -3.75 0.72 -15.00
CA ASP A 59 -4.04 2.15 -15.04
C ASP A 59 -2.78 3.00 -14.82
N LYS A 60 -2.78 4.18 -15.43
CA LYS A 60 -1.72 5.19 -15.25
C LYS A 60 -1.40 5.40 -13.76
N GLY A 61 -0.13 5.64 -13.46
CA GLY A 61 0.37 5.85 -12.10
C GLY A 61 0.56 4.56 -11.29
N ASN A 62 0.34 3.38 -11.88
CA ASN A 62 0.48 2.10 -11.19
C ASN A 62 1.48 1.17 -11.86
N CYS A 63 2.06 0.29 -11.06
CA CYS A 63 2.92 -0.81 -11.47
C CYS A 63 2.24 -2.16 -11.17
N PRO A 64 2.26 -3.12 -12.11
CA PRO A 64 1.75 -4.45 -11.87
C PRO A 64 2.63 -5.21 -10.88
N MET A 65 2.01 -6.06 -10.06
CA MET A 65 2.67 -6.98 -9.15
C MET A 65 1.97 -8.34 -9.15
N LEU A 66 2.73 -9.37 -8.79
CA LEU A 66 2.18 -10.72 -8.65
C LEU A 66 1.69 -10.95 -7.22
N THR A 67 0.44 -11.40 -7.08
CA THR A 67 -0.13 -11.79 -5.78
C THR A 67 0.32 -13.19 -5.38
N THR A 68 0.11 -13.55 -4.11
CA THR A 68 0.35 -14.91 -3.61
C THR A 68 -0.54 -15.96 -4.27
N ASP A 69 -1.69 -15.53 -4.80
CA ASP A 69 -2.68 -16.39 -5.44
C ASP A 69 -2.47 -16.51 -6.95
N ASP A 70 -1.30 -16.10 -7.46
CA ASP A 70 -0.90 -16.16 -8.88
C ASP A 70 -1.74 -15.28 -9.82
N TYR A 71 -2.29 -14.16 -9.33
CA TYR A 71 -2.97 -13.13 -10.14
C TYR A 71 -2.15 -11.85 -10.26
N ILE A 72 -2.43 -11.05 -11.30
CA ILE A 72 -1.86 -9.72 -11.47
C ILE A 72 -2.71 -8.70 -10.70
N ASP A 73 -2.09 -8.02 -9.74
CA ASP A 73 -2.62 -6.85 -9.06
C ASP A 73 -1.73 -5.64 -9.39
N TRP A 74 -1.99 -4.48 -8.78
CA TRP A 74 -1.22 -3.27 -9.01
C TRP A 74 -0.97 -2.49 -7.73
N LYS A 75 0.13 -1.73 -7.74
CA LYS A 75 0.47 -0.78 -6.69
C LYS A 75 0.73 0.60 -7.30
N PRO A 76 0.35 1.69 -6.62
CA PRO A 76 0.72 3.03 -7.07
C PRO A 76 2.24 3.20 -7.06
N CYS A 77 2.76 3.94 -8.03
CA CYS A 77 4.16 4.35 -8.00
C CYS A 77 4.43 5.22 -6.76
N THR A 78 5.49 4.93 -6.01
CA THR A 78 5.95 5.77 -4.89
C THR A 78 6.49 7.13 -5.34
N LYS A 79 6.89 7.25 -6.62
CA LYS A 79 7.37 8.48 -7.24
C LYS A 79 6.64 8.75 -8.55
N ILE A 80 5.55 9.53 -8.47
CA ILE A 80 4.70 9.85 -9.63
C ILE A 80 5.37 10.87 -10.58
N LEU A 81 6.35 11.64 -10.08
CA LEU A 81 7.01 12.72 -10.83
C LEU A 81 8.19 12.26 -11.70
N GLU A 82 8.58 10.99 -11.63
CA GLU A 82 9.64 10.46 -12.49
C GLU A 82 9.02 9.95 -13.80
N THR A 83 9.62 10.31 -14.95
CA THR A 83 9.24 9.88 -16.31
C THR A 83 9.16 8.36 -16.48
N SER A 84 9.62 7.62 -15.48
CA SER A 84 9.73 6.17 -15.43
C SER A 84 8.49 5.51 -14.80
N CYS A 85 7.54 6.26 -14.23
CA CYS A 85 6.23 5.76 -13.85
C CYS A 85 5.24 5.89 -15.03
N PRO A 86 4.36 4.91 -15.30
CA PRO A 86 3.39 4.97 -16.40
C PRO A 86 2.48 6.21 -16.33
N ASN A 87 2.51 7.05 -17.37
CA ASN A 87 1.66 8.24 -17.48
C ASN A 87 0.35 7.98 -18.25
N SER A 88 0.24 6.82 -18.89
CA SER A 88 -0.95 6.31 -19.58
C SER A 88 -1.21 4.87 -19.16
N SER A 89 -2.44 4.40 -19.36
CA SER A 89 -2.75 2.99 -19.14
C SER A 89 -2.03 2.12 -20.18
N PHE A 90 -1.57 0.94 -19.75
CA PHE A 90 -0.79 0.02 -20.58
C PHE A 90 -1.15 -1.42 -20.23
N VAL A 91 -0.73 -2.37 -21.07
CA VAL A 91 -1.00 -3.79 -20.82
C VAL A 91 0.13 -4.40 -20.00
N SER A 92 -0.18 -5.21 -18.99
CA SER A 92 0.78 -5.74 -18.00
C SER A 92 2.01 -6.46 -18.61
N ASN A 93 1.86 -7.09 -19.78
CA ASN A 93 2.96 -7.74 -20.49
C ASN A 93 3.94 -6.76 -21.17
N GLU A 94 3.72 -5.45 -21.02
CA GLU A 94 4.57 -4.37 -21.52
C GLU A 94 5.31 -3.63 -20.40
N VAL A 95 5.28 -4.16 -19.16
CA VAL A 95 5.92 -3.56 -17.98
C VAL A 95 7.43 -3.32 -18.14
N TYR A 96 8.11 -4.04 -19.06
CA TYR A 96 9.52 -3.78 -19.41
C TYR A 96 9.77 -2.33 -19.85
N LYS A 97 8.75 -1.62 -20.35
CA LYS A 97 8.83 -0.19 -20.67
C LYS A 97 9.00 0.71 -19.45
N TYR A 98 8.82 0.17 -18.23
CA TYR A 98 8.80 0.91 -16.97
C TYR A 98 9.72 0.26 -15.92
N PRO A 99 11.06 0.46 -16.03
CA PRO A 99 12.03 -0.19 -15.14
C PRO A 99 11.79 0.06 -13.64
N LEU A 100 11.24 1.22 -13.25
CA LEU A 100 10.87 1.52 -11.85
C LEU A 100 9.89 0.51 -11.26
N CYS A 101 9.07 -0.15 -12.08
CA CYS A 101 8.13 -1.13 -11.59
C CYS A 101 8.80 -2.40 -11.07
N PHE A 102 10.07 -2.65 -11.41
CA PHE A 102 10.84 -3.80 -10.92
C PHE A 102 11.58 -3.53 -9.60
N ASP A 103 11.76 -2.26 -9.24
CA ASP A 103 12.44 -1.87 -8.01
C ASP A 103 11.47 -1.94 -6.84
N VAL A 104 11.83 -2.79 -5.87
CA VAL A 104 11.16 -2.87 -4.58
C VAL A 104 12.14 -2.37 -3.53
N ASN A 105 12.58 -1.12 -3.66
CA ASN A 105 13.14 -0.43 -2.51
C ASN A 105 11.98 -0.07 -1.56
N THR A 106 11.57 -1.09 -0.80
CA THR A 106 11.16 -1.11 0.63
C THR A 106 10.60 0.17 1.28
N PRO A 107 9.85 -0.04 2.39
CA PRO A 107 8.40 -0.17 2.51
C PRO A 107 7.68 1.19 2.32
N ALA A 108 6.35 1.22 2.45
CA ALA A 108 5.68 2.45 2.90
C ALA A 108 6.39 2.93 4.17
N ILE A 109 7.14 4.03 4.05
CA ILE A 109 7.74 4.87 5.10
C ILE A 109 7.65 4.26 6.52
N ASN A 110 8.66 3.49 6.91
CA ASN A 110 9.21 3.60 8.26
C ASN A 110 10.48 4.42 8.13
N GLN A 111 10.33 5.74 7.99
CA GLN A 111 11.47 6.66 8.10
C GLN A 111 11.93 6.65 9.55
N THR A 112 13.03 5.95 9.84
CA THR A 112 13.81 6.21 11.04
C THR A 112 15.28 6.11 10.68
N SER A 113 15.86 7.28 10.42
CA SER A 113 17.22 7.72 10.80
C SER A 113 17.48 9.03 10.06
N THR A 114 17.66 10.22 10.63
CA THR A 114 17.51 10.80 11.96
C THR A 114 17.53 12.32 11.70
N ASP A 115 16.85 13.10 12.54
CA ASP A 115 16.94 14.57 12.64
C ASP A 115 16.28 15.40 11.53
N ASN A 116 14.95 15.53 11.59
CA ASN A 116 14.29 16.76 12.05
C ASN A 116 12.76 16.58 12.11
N LEU A 117 12.20 17.11 13.20
CA LEU A 117 10.80 17.21 13.57
C LEU A 117 9.93 17.76 12.41
N VAL A 118 8.83 17.10 12.07
CA VAL A 118 7.46 17.66 11.98
C VAL A 118 6.55 16.61 11.35
N GLN A 119 5.60 16.17 12.16
CA GLN A 119 4.49 15.29 11.84
C GLN A 119 3.51 16.03 10.90
N SER A 120 3.58 15.79 9.59
CA SER A 120 2.57 16.31 8.64
C SER A 120 1.56 15.21 8.29
N PHE A 121 0.52 15.15 9.11
CA PHE A 121 -0.76 14.50 8.80
C PHE A 121 -1.62 15.48 7.98
N ASP A 122 -1.18 15.85 6.78
CA ASP A 122 -1.87 16.88 5.99
C ASP A 122 -2.89 16.26 5.04
N GLY A 123 -4.05 15.92 5.63
CA GLY A 123 -5.27 15.55 4.92
C GLY A 123 -6.57 15.98 5.60
N LEU A 124 -6.51 16.56 6.82
CA LEU A 124 -7.67 17.17 7.47
C LEU A 124 -7.43 18.68 7.57
N SER A 125 -8.34 19.46 6.99
CA SER A 125 -8.39 20.91 7.16
C SER A 125 -8.23 21.27 8.65
N PRO A 126 -7.39 22.27 9.02
CA PRO A 126 -7.20 22.68 10.40
C PRO A 126 -8.51 22.99 11.14
N GLY A 127 -9.54 23.42 10.40
CA GLY A 127 -10.87 23.67 10.94
C GLY A 127 -11.59 22.41 11.44
N LEU A 128 -11.34 21.24 10.83
CA LEU A 128 -11.99 19.98 11.22
C LEU A 128 -11.37 19.41 12.51
N ILE A 129 -10.06 19.58 12.69
CA ILE A 129 -9.34 19.13 13.89
C ILE A 129 -9.75 19.96 15.11
N ILE A 130 -9.76 21.30 14.97
CA ILE A 130 -10.21 22.21 16.03
C ILE A 130 -11.70 22.00 16.33
N GLY A 131 -12.51 21.77 15.29
CA GLY A 131 -13.94 21.51 15.41
C GLY A 131 -14.31 20.23 16.16
N ILE A 132 -13.42 19.24 16.27
CA ILE A 132 -13.68 17.98 16.98
C ILE A 132 -13.04 17.97 18.37
N LEU A 133 -11.78 18.43 18.50
CA LEU A 133 -11.05 18.35 19.76
C LEU A 133 -11.65 19.22 20.88
N VAL A 134 -12.00 20.47 20.56
CA VAL A 134 -12.53 21.42 21.54
C VAL A 134 -13.88 20.97 22.14
N PRO A 135 -14.89 20.56 21.35
CA PRO A 135 -16.15 20.11 21.94
C PRO A 135 -15.99 18.82 22.74
N VAL A 136 -15.13 17.88 22.30
CA VAL A 136 -14.89 16.64 23.05
C VAL A 136 -14.29 16.94 24.44
N LEU A 137 -13.31 17.84 24.52
CA LEU A 137 -12.72 18.27 25.80
C LEU A 137 -13.74 18.95 26.72
N LEU A 138 -14.60 19.79 26.18
CA LEU A 138 -15.65 20.46 26.97
C LEU A 138 -16.70 19.47 27.51
N ILE A 139 -17.09 18.47 26.71
CA ILE A 139 -18.03 17.42 27.13
C ILE A 139 -17.43 16.59 28.27
N ILE A 140 -16.15 16.23 28.17
CA ILE A 140 -15.44 15.47 29.21
C ILE A 140 -15.39 16.29 30.51
N ALA A 141 -15.03 17.57 30.44
CA ALA A 141 -14.97 18.44 31.60
C ALA A 141 -16.34 18.60 32.29
N ALA A 142 -17.41 18.79 31.51
CA ALA A 142 -18.77 18.89 32.02
C ALA A 142 -19.22 17.58 32.71
N ALA A 143 -18.91 16.43 32.11
CA ALA A 143 -19.22 15.13 32.70
C ALA A 143 -18.49 14.91 34.03
N PHE A 144 -17.21 15.30 34.10
CA PHE A 144 -16.44 15.23 35.35
C PHE A 144 -17.02 16.13 36.44
N LEU A 145 -17.36 17.39 36.13
CA LEU A 145 -17.99 18.29 37.10
C LEU A 145 -19.33 17.75 37.58
N PHE A 146 -20.14 17.20 36.67
CA PHE A 146 -21.41 16.60 37.02
C PHE A 146 -21.26 15.39 37.95
N LEU A 147 -20.28 14.52 37.68
CA LEU A 147 -19.95 13.38 38.55
C LEU A 147 -19.48 13.85 39.92
N VAL A 148 -18.63 14.87 40.00
CA VAL A 148 -18.17 15.44 41.27
C VAL A 148 -19.35 16.00 42.08
N ILE A 149 -20.26 16.74 41.44
CA ILE A 149 -21.46 17.27 42.09
C ILE A 149 -22.35 16.13 42.60
N ILE A 150 -22.55 15.06 41.83
CA ILE A 150 -23.31 13.88 42.29
C ILE A 150 -22.66 13.24 43.50
N ILE A 151 -21.33 13.07 43.48
CA ILE A 151 -20.59 12.47 44.60
C ILE A 151 -20.67 13.37 45.84
N GLN A 152 -20.54 14.69 45.69
CA GLN A 152 -20.68 15.63 46.81
C GLN A 152 -22.09 15.62 47.40
N ARG A 153 -23.14 15.68 46.57
CA ARG A 153 -24.54 15.59 47.05
C ARG A 153 -24.86 14.26 47.73
N LYS A 154 -24.25 13.16 47.25
CA LYS A 154 -24.38 11.84 47.89
C LYS A 154 -23.66 11.78 49.24
N ARG A 155 -22.53 12.50 49.41
CA ARG A 155 -21.84 12.63 50.70
C ARG A 155 -22.66 13.44 51.70
N GLU A 156 -23.26 14.56 51.29
CA GLU A 156 -24.14 15.37 52.15
C GLU A 156 -25.39 14.59 52.60
N SER A 157 -25.99 13.79 51.71
CA SER A 157 -27.14 12.92 52.07
C SER A 157 -26.74 11.73 52.95
N GLY A 158 -25.49 11.27 52.87
CA GLY A 158 -24.95 10.19 53.71
C GLY A 158 -24.57 10.65 55.12
N GLU A 159 -24.14 11.90 55.30
CA GLU A 159 -23.86 12.48 56.62
C GLU A 159 -25.14 12.80 57.41
N GLN A 160 -26.21 13.23 56.74
CA GLN A 160 -27.53 13.44 57.38
C GLN A 160 -28.12 12.14 57.98
N MET A 161 -27.79 10.97 57.42
CA MET A 161 -28.27 9.67 57.92
C MET A 161 -27.43 9.10 59.07
N LYS A 162 -26.28 9.70 59.42
CA LYS A 162 -25.45 9.32 60.58
C LYS A 162 -25.74 10.11 61.85
N GLN A 163 -26.57 11.17 61.80
CA GLN A 163 -26.98 11.95 62.98
C GLN A 163 -28.37 11.57 63.54
N ILE A 164 -29.04 10.55 63.00
CA ILE A 164 -30.39 10.09 63.46
C ILE A 164 -30.34 8.71 64.13
N HIS A 165 -29.16 8.22 64.56
CA HIS A 165 -29.06 6.99 65.36
C HIS A 165 -28.15 7.17 66.58
#